data_AF-A0A6T7ZBA7-F1
#
_entry.id   AF-A0A6T7ZBA7-F1
#
_cell.length_a   1.000
_cell.length_b   1.000
_cell.length_c   1.000
_cell.angle_alpha   90.00
_cell.angle_beta   90.00
_cell.angle_gamma   90.00
#
_symmetry.space_group_name_H-M   'P 1'
#
loop_
_entity.id
_entity.type
_entity.pdbx_description
1 polymer ?
#
loop_
_entity_poly.entity_id
_entity_poly.type
_entity_poly.pdbx_seq_one_letter_code
_entity_poly.pdbx_strand_id
1 'polypeptide(L)'
;MTTMISARGFFIRAVAVGNSGFDPLGLSSPETLVPLRQAEIKHGRLAMLAAVAWPMQEMLHPLLARASGARSLLPDGLSPTALNGGLEQPEVAPAIAFGFSVMMMAEFQDIRKRATEGLKFNEWAEDSVAGDLDYDPLGIAMGKPATERFELQEAEMLNGRLAMLAVVAYITSEVFLGVPIMQ
;
A
#
# COMPACT_ATOMS: atom_id res chain seq x y z
N MET A 1 -39.03 -4.88 -19.08
CA MET A 1 -38.82 -4.83 -17.61
C MET A 1 -37.41 -5.34 -17.30
N THR A 2 -36.38 -4.68 -17.84
CA THR A 2 -35.02 -5.26 -17.91
C THR A 2 -33.93 -4.22 -17.61
N THR A 3 -34.26 -3.17 -16.86
CA THR A 3 -33.36 -2.04 -16.58
C THR A 3 -33.21 -1.72 -15.08
N MET A 4 -33.44 -2.70 -14.20
CA MET A 4 -33.24 -2.55 -12.74
C MET A 4 -32.25 -3.56 -12.12
N ILE A 5 -31.40 -4.20 -12.94
CA ILE A 5 -30.32 -5.09 -12.45
C ILE A 5 -28.94 -4.39 -12.49
N SER A 6 -28.81 -3.22 -13.12
CA SER A 6 -27.49 -2.66 -13.47
C SER A 6 -26.79 -1.80 -12.40
N ALA A 7 -27.50 -1.21 -11.43
CA ALA A 7 -26.85 -0.32 -10.44
C ALA A 7 -26.54 -1.03 -9.11
N ARG A 8 -27.38 -1.99 -8.70
CA ARG A 8 -27.24 -2.69 -7.41
C ARG A 8 -26.30 -3.90 -7.44
N GLY A 9 -26.11 -4.54 -8.61
CA GLY A 9 -25.18 -5.67 -8.74
C GLY A 9 -23.72 -5.25 -8.82
N PHE A 10 -23.46 -4.03 -9.30
CA PHE A 10 -22.12 -3.47 -9.43
C PHE A 10 -21.61 -2.87 -8.10
N PHE A 11 -22.48 -2.19 -7.35
CA PHE A 11 -22.18 -1.69 -6.00
C PHE A 11 -21.64 -2.82 -5.10
N ILE A 12 -22.10 -4.06 -5.28
CA ILE A 12 -21.62 -5.23 -4.54
C ILE A 12 -20.19 -5.63 -4.94
N ARG A 13 -19.69 -5.40 -6.16
CA ARG A 13 -18.36 -5.91 -6.58
C ARG A 13 -17.18 -5.07 -6.08
N ALA A 14 -17.32 -3.76 -5.96
CA ALA A 14 -16.34 -2.90 -5.29
C ALA A 14 -16.45 -2.96 -3.74
N VAL A 15 -17.66 -3.25 -3.24
CA VAL A 15 -17.96 -3.39 -1.80
C VAL A 15 -17.63 -4.79 -1.26
N ALA A 16 -17.58 -5.85 -2.08
CA ALA A 16 -17.54 -7.23 -1.56
C ALA A 16 -16.16 -7.70 -1.06
N VAL A 17 -15.06 -7.31 -1.71
CA VAL A 17 -13.74 -7.91 -1.45
C VAL A 17 -13.26 -7.59 -0.03
N GLY A 18 -13.33 -8.55 0.89
CA GLY A 18 -12.86 -8.39 2.26
C GLY A 18 -13.61 -7.35 3.11
N ASN A 19 -14.88 -7.06 2.80
CA ASN A 19 -15.71 -6.16 3.61
C ASN A 19 -16.41 -6.91 4.75
N SER A 20 -16.03 -6.61 5.98
CA SER A 20 -16.62 -7.17 7.19
C SER A 20 -17.69 -6.26 7.83
N GLY A 21 -18.08 -5.17 7.15
CA GLY A 21 -19.09 -4.21 7.65
C GLY A 21 -18.59 -3.31 8.79
N PHE A 22 -17.28 -3.16 8.95
CA PHE A 22 -16.69 -2.35 10.00
C PHE A 22 -16.65 -0.86 9.60
N ASP A 23 -17.73 -0.14 9.88
CA ASP A 23 -17.81 1.33 9.78
C ASP A 23 -18.57 1.92 10.98
N PRO A 24 -17.96 2.01 12.17
CA PRO A 24 -18.61 2.54 13.36
C PRO A 24 -18.83 4.07 13.32
N LEU A 25 -18.14 4.78 12.42
CA LEU A 25 -18.19 6.24 12.31
C LEU A 25 -19.07 6.73 11.16
N GLY A 26 -19.59 5.82 10.32
CA GLY A 26 -20.46 6.15 9.19
C GLY A 26 -19.75 6.98 8.12
N LEU A 27 -18.44 6.76 7.93
CA LEU A 27 -17.64 7.52 6.97
C LEU A 27 -17.88 7.06 5.52
N SER A 28 -18.46 5.88 5.33
CA SER A 28 -18.76 5.34 4.01
C SER A 28 -20.12 5.83 3.49
N SER A 29 -20.07 6.75 2.54
CA SER A 29 -21.20 7.08 1.66
C SER A 29 -21.01 6.44 0.28
N PRO A 30 -22.07 6.25 -0.52
CA PRO A 30 -21.96 5.67 -1.86
C PRO A 30 -20.92 6.34 -2.76
N GLU A 31 -20.71 7.65 -2.58
CA GLU A 31 -19.75 8.45 -3.34
C GLU A 31 -18.32 8.37 -2.79
N THR A 32 -18.16 8.13 -1.49
CA THR A 32 -16.84 8.11 -0.82
C THR A 32 -16.24 6.72 -0.70
N LEU A 33 -17.04 5.66 -0.83
CA LEU A 33 -16.61 4.28 -0.62
C LEU A 33 -15.50 3.85 -1.59
N VAL A 34 -15.63 4.16 -2.88
CA VAL A 34 -14.62 3.82 -3.90
C VAL A 34 -13.29 4.56 -3.64
N PRO A 35 -13.28 5.89 -3.42
CA PRO A 35 -12.08 6.61 -3.00
C PRO A 35 -11.42 6.03 -1.73
N LEU A 36 -12.22 5.70 -0.71
CA LEU A 36 -11.72 5.13 0.54
C LEU A 36 -11.08 3.76 0.33
N ARG A 37 -11.68 2.92 -0.53
CA ARG A 37 -11.12 1.61 -0.87
C ARG A 37 -9.80 1.73 -1.63
N GLN A 38 -9.73 2.68 -2.56
CA GLN A 38 -8.50 2.97 -3.30
C GLN A 38 -7.38 3.44 -2.36
N ALA A 39 -7.73 4.30 -1.39
CA ALA A 39 -6.80 4.71 -0.34
C ALA A 39 -6.34 3.50 0.50
N GLU A 40 -7.26 2.62 0.92
CA GLU A 40 -6.93 1.42 1.69
C GLU A 40 -5.93 0.52 0.95
N ILE A 41 -6.13 0.26 -0.35
CA ILE A 41 -5.22 -0.58 -1.15
C ILE A 41 -3.84 0.07 -1.29
N LYS A 42 -3.78 1.38 -1.55
CA LYS A 42 -2.51 2.10 -1.68
C LYS A 42 -1.71 2.07 -0.38
N HIS A 43 -2.36 2.31 0.76
CA HIS A 43 -1.73 2.20 2.09
C HIS A 43 -1.34 0.76 2.42
N GLY A 44 -2.19 -0.22 2.09
CA GLY A 44 -1.91 -1.64 2.30
C GLY A 44 -0.68 -2.12 1.53
N ARG A 45 -0.57 -1.78 0.24
CA ARG A 45 0.61 -2.11 -0.60
C ARG A 45 1.89 -1.49 -0.06
N LEU A 46 1.84 -0.20 0.30
CA LEU A 46 2.99 0.49 0.87
C LEU A 46 3.38 -0.12 2.24
N ALA A 47 2.40 -0.47 3.07
CA ALA A 47 2.62 -1.11 4.36
C ALA A 47 3.20 -2.51 4.22
N MET A 48 2.78 -3.31 3.23
CA MET A 48 3.38 -4.62 2.96
C MET A 48 4.87 -4.50 2.60
N LEU A 49 5.23 -3.53 1.76
CA LEU A 49 6.63 -3.25 1.44
C LEU A 49 7.41 -2.79 2.67
N ALA A 50 6.84 -1.88 3.46
CA ALA A 50 7.46 -1.38 4.68
C ALA A 50 7.66 -2.49 5.72
N ALA A 51 6.65 -3.34 5.94
CA ALA A 51 6.70 -4.43 6.93
C ALA A 51 7.80 -5.46 6.62
N VAL A 52 8.14 -5.66 5.35
CA VAL A 52 9.27 -6.51 4.93
C VAL A 52 10.59 -5.74 4.95
N ALA A 53 10.59 -4.50 4.45
CA ALA A 53 11.80 -3.68 4.38
C ALA A 53 12.37 -3.37 5.77
N TRP A 54 11.51 -3.26 6.79
CA TRP A 54 11.90 -2.86 8.14
C TRP A 54 12.85 -3.84 8.86
N PRO A 55 12.51 -5.13 9.05
CA PRO A 55 13.47 -6.08 9.60
C PRO A 55 14.64 -6.31 8.63
N MET A 56 14.39 -6.23 7.32
CA MET A 56 15.43 -6.45 6.31
C MET A 56 16.52 -5.38 6.35
N GLN A 57 16.19 -4.11 6.55
CA GLN A 57 17.19 -3.04 6.69
C GLN A 57 18.01 -3.20 7.98
N GLU A 58 17.39 -3.57 9.10
CA GLU A 58 18.11 -3.80 10.36
C GLU A 58 19.13 -4.92 10.23
N MET A 59 18.83 -5.96 9.45
CA MET A 59 19.76 -7.08 9.20
C MET A 59 20.81 -6.78 8.13
N LEU A 60 20.39 -6.28 6.96
CA LEU A 60 21.27 -6.13 5.79
C LEU A 60 22.22 -4.96 5.92
N HIS A 61 21.79 -3.87 6.54
CA HIS A 61 22.57 -2.64 6.59
C HIS A 61 23.85 -2.74 7.45
N PRO A 62 23.87 -3.38 8.63
CA PRO A 62 25.12 -3.64 9.36
C PRO A 62 26.00 -4.66 8.63
N LEU A 63 25.42 -5.64 7.93
CA LEU A 63 26.17 -6.62 7.14
C LEU A 63 26.86 -5.96 5.94
N LEU A 64 26.15 -5.11 5.20
CA LEU A 64 26.69 -4.36 4.07
C LEU A 64 27.69 -3.29 4.50
N ALA A 65 27.46 -2.62 5.63
CA ALA A 65 28.42 -1.67 6.20
C ALA A 65 29.75 -2.35 6.55
N ARG A 66 29.70 -3.55 7.16
CA ARG A 66 30.89 -4.36 7.46
C ARG A 66 31.60 -4.84 6.19
N ALA A 67 30.85 -5.26 5.16
CA ALA A 67 31.42 -5.76 3.91
C ALA A 67 32.03 -4.66 3.03
N SER A 68 31.46 -3.46 3.04
CA SER A 68 31.90 -2.31 2.21
C SER A 68 32.87 -1.37 2.92
N GLY A 69 33.10 -1.55 4.22
CA GLY A 69 33.91 -0.62 5.03
C GLY A 69 33.25 0.75 5.23
N ALA A 70 31.97 0.89 4.87
CA ALA A 70 31.21 2.13 5.02
C ALA A 70 30.65 2.27 6.45
N ARG A 71 30.42 3.51 6.88
CA ARG A 71 29.75 3.81 8.16
C ARG A 71 28.29 3.32 8.08
N SER A 72 27.78 2.75 9.17
CA SER A 72 26.35 2.41 9.26
C SER A 72 25.52 3.69 9.20
N LEU A 73 24.55 3.74 8.29
CA LEU A 73 23.61 4.86 8.15
C LEU A 73 22.43 4.78 9.14
N LEU A 74 22.31 3.66 9.86
CA LEU A 74 21.30 3.50 10.91
C LEU A 74 21.74 4.26 12.17
N PRO A 75 20.91 5.17 12.71
CA PRO A 75 21.10 5.71 14.05
C PRO A 75 20.93 4.58 15.06
N ASP A 76 21.99 4.23 15.79
CA ASP A 76 21.97 3.20 16.85
C ASP A 76 21.40 1.82 16.46
N GLY A 77 21.43 1.48 15.17
CA GLY A 77 20.88 0.22 14.64
C GLY A 77 19.37 0.22 14.41
N LEU A 78 18.71 1.36 14.63
CA LEU A 78 17.28 1.54 14.41
C LEU A 78 16.99 1.91 12.96
N SER A 79 15.77 1.59 12.53
CA SER A 79 15.26 2.06 11.25
C SER A 79 15.17 3.61 11.22
N PRO A 80 15.57 4.25 10.09
CA PRO A 80 15.37 5.69 9.94
C PRO A 80 13.87 6.02 9.88
N THR A 81 13.38 6.76 10.87
CA THR A 81 11.99 7.24 10.91
C THR A 81 11.93 8.71 11.33
N ALA A 82 10.78 9.34 11.12
CA ALA A 82 10.56 10.72 11.56
C ALA A 82 10.66 10.87 13.09
N LEU A 83 10.51 9.76 13.83
CA LEU A 83 10.50 9.74 15.30
C LEU A 83 11.82 9.24 15.88
N ASN A 84 12.52 8.31 15.20
CA ASN A 84 13.79 7.71 15.66
C ASN A 84 15.02 8.44 15.11
N GLY A 85 14.83 9.42 14.21
CA GLY A 85 15.91 10.14 13.56
C GLY A 85 16.49 9.39 12.35
N GLY A 86 17.51 9.97 11.72
CA GLY A 86 18.20 9.38 10.56
C GLY A 86 17.61 9.70 9.19
N LEU A 87 16.37 10.21 9.09
CA LEU A 87 15.79 10.65 7.82
C LEU A 87 16.43 11.92 7.24
N GLU A 88 17.04 12.76 8.08
CA GLU A 88 17.70 14.00 7.66
C GLU A 88 19.11 13.78 7.09
N GLN A 89 19.61 12.55 7.14
CA GLN A 89 20.92 12.22 6.59
C GLN A 89 20.91 12.41 5.06
N PRO A 90 21.87 13.17 4.50
CA PRO A 90 21.94 13.39 3.05
C PRO A 90 22.13 12.10 2.25
N GLU A 91 22.62 11.03 2.89
CA GLU A 91 22.79 9.70 2.29
C GLU A 91 21.46 8.96 2.10
N VAL A 92 20.44 9.25 2.91
CA VAL A 92 19.11 8.64 2.83
C VAL A 92 18.21 9.40 1.84
N ALA A 93 18.48 10.69 1.62
CA ALA A 93 17.70 11.54 0.72
C ALA A 93 17.56 11.01 -0.72
N PRO A 94 18.60 10.44 -1.39
CA PRO A 94 18.45 9.82 -2.71
C PRO A 94 17.50 8.62 -2.72
N ALA A 95 17.50 7.79 -1.67
CA ALA A 95 16.60 6.64 -1.56
C ALA A 95 15.15 7.09 -1.37
N ILE A 96 14.92 8.12 -0.54
CA ILE A 96 13.62 8.75 -0.36
C ILE A 96 13.13 9.36 -1.69
N ALA A 97 13.98 10.15 -2.37
CA ALA A 97 13.66 10.76 -3.65
C ALA A 97 13.32 9.71 -4.71
N PHE A 98 14.07 8.60 -4.76
CA PHE A 98 13.76 7.48 -5.64
C PHE A 98 12.39 6.88 -5.33
N GLY A 99 12.10 6.54 -4.06
CA GLY A 99 10.79 6.01 -3.65
C GLY A 99 9.64 6.94 -4.01
N PHE A 100 9.77 8.23 -3.72
CA PHE A 100 8.78 9.24 -4.12
C PHE A 100 8.64 9.33 -5.64
N SER A 101 9.72 9.29 -6.40
CA SER A 101 9.67 9.36 -7.87
C SER A 101 8.94 8.17 -8.49
N VAL A 102 9.13 6.95 -7.95
CA VAL A 102 8.45 5.74 -8.42
C VAL A 102 6.95 5.82 -8.12
N MET A 103 6.60 6.19 -6.89
CA MET A 103 5.19 6.37 -6.50
C MET A 103 4.52 7.49 -7.29
N MET A 104 5.23 8.60 -7.51
CA MET A 104 4.77 9.70 -8.36
C MET A 104 4.51 9.19 -9.78
N MET A 105 5.43 8.45 -10.38
CA MET A 105 5.26 7.90 -11.73
C MET A 105 4.02 6.99 -11.82
N ALA A 106 3.79 6.13 -10.82
CA ALA A 106 2.62 5.25 -10.77
C ALA A 106 1.31 6.07 -10.66
N GLU A 107 1.27 7.07 -9.79
CA GLU A 107 0.11 7.96 -9.64
C GLU A 107 -0.13 8.81 -10.90
N PHE A 108 0.93 9.28 -11.57
CA PHE A 108 0.81 10.02 -12.82
C PHE A 108 0.22 9.18 -13.95
N GLN A 109 0.56 7.88 -14.01
CA GLN A 109 -0.04 6.97 -14.98
C GLN A 109 -1.53 6.76 -14.71
N ASP A 110 -1.90 6.54 -13.45
CA ASP A 110 -3.29 6.40 -13.01
C ASP A 110 -4.11 7.67 -13.29
N ILE A 111 -3.59 8.85 -12.92
CA ILE A 111 -4.22 10.15 -13.23
C ILE A 111 -4.36 10.35 -14.74
N ARG A 112 -3.35 10.00 -15.53
CA ARG A 112 -3.43 10.11 -17.00
C ARG A 112 -4.48 9.19 -17.60
N LYS A 113 -4.60 7.96 -17.08
CA LYS A 113 -5.64 7.01 -17.52
C LYS A 113 -7.04 7.59 -17.26
N ARG A 114 -7.28 8.07 -16.04
CA ARG A 114 -8.54 8.73 -15.67
C ARG A 114 -8.82 10.00 -16.48
N ALA A 115 -7.80 10.82 -16.74
CA ALA A 115 -7.93 12.00 -17.58
C ALA A 115 -8.30 11.65 -19.03
N THR A 116 -7.80 10.52 -19.55
CA THR A 116 -8.17 10.01 -20.88
C THR A 116 -9.63 9.53 -20.92
N GLU A 117 -10.13 9.00 -19.80
CA GLU A 117 -11.53 8.61 -19.60
C GLU A 117 -12.46 9.81 -19.31
N GLY A 118 -11.91 11.03 -19.20
CA GLY A 118 -12.68 12.26 -18.93
C GLY A 118 -13.10 12.43 -17.46
N LEU A 119 -12.55 11.63 -16.55
CA LEU A 119 -12.84 11.66 -15.13
C LEU A 119 -12.00 12.72 -14.41
N LYS A 120 -12.54 13.31 -13.34
CA LYS A 120 -11.76 14.21 -12.48
C LYS A 120 -10.73 13.42 -11.67
N PHE A 121 -9.72 14.12 -11.13
CA PHE A 121 -8.64 13.49 -10.35
C PHE A 121 -9.12 12.65 -9.15
N ASN A 122 -10.29 12.97 -8.59
CA ASN A 122 -10.90 12.29 -7.44
C ASN A 122 -12.16 11.48 -7.82
N GLU A 123 -12.36 11.20 -9.10
CA GLU A 123 -13.46 10.38 -9.59
C GLU A 123 -12.90 9.10 -10.23
N TRP A 124 -13.63 8.02 -10.06
CA TRP A 124 -13.31 6.70 -10.60
C TRP A 124 -14.49 6.23 -11.43
N ALA A 125 -14.20 5.51 -12.51
CA ALA A 125 -15.25 4.91 -13.33
C ALA A 125 -16.07 3.96 -12.45
N GLU A 126 -17.40 3.99 -12.61
CA GLU A 126 -18.27 3.12 -11.82
C GLU A 126 -17.80 1.68 -11.99
N ASP A 127 -17.56 1.20 -13.21
CA ASP A 127 -17.12 -0.16 -13.53
C ASP A 127 -15.69 -0.54 -13.12
N SER A 128 -14.90 0.38 -12.54
CA SER A 128 -13.52 0.13 -12.15
C SER A 128 -13.42 -0.70 -10.86
N VAL A 129 -12.54 -1.72 -10.89
CA VAL A 129 -12.18 -2.46 -9.68
C VAL A 129 -11.15 -1.63 -8.91
N ALA A 130 -11.40 -1.40 -7.62
CA ALA A 130 -10.48 -0.63 -6.81
C ALA A 130 -9.09 -1.29 -6.77
N GLY A 131 -8.03 -0.49 -6.97
CA GLY A 131 -6.65 -0.96 -6.96
C GLY A 131 -6.16 -1.67 -8.23
N ASP A 132 -6.98 -1.74 -9.29
CA ASP A 132 -6.59 -2.33 -10.57
C ASP A 132 -5.78 -1.32 -11.41
N LEU A 133 -4.50 -1.62 -11.61
CA LEU A 133 -3.55 -0.80 -12.37
C LEU A 133 -3.17 -1.43 -13.72
N ASP A 134 -3.83 -2.53 -14.12
CA ASP A 134 -3.43 -3.37 -15.26
C ASP A 134 -1.96 -3.86 -15.19
N TYR A 135 -1.36 -3.81 -14.00
CA TYR A 135 0.03 -4.18 -13.76
C TYR A 135 0.12 -5.65 -13.32
N ASP A 136 0.31 -6.55 -14.30
CA ASP A 136 0.54 -7.98 -14.06
C ASP A 136 1.63 -8.53 -15.01
N PRO A 137 2.92 -8.28 -14.72
CA PRO A 137 4.02 -8.75 -15.57
C PRO A 137 4.18 -10.28 -15.56
N LEU A 138 3.65 -10.96 -14.54
CA LEU A 138 3.76 -12.41 -14.35
C LEU A 138 2.53 -13.17 -14.88
N GLY A 139 1.48 -12.45 -15.32
CA GLY A 139 0.25 -13.04 -15.84
C GLY A 139 -0.48 -13.92 -14.82
N ILE A 140 -0.33 -13.66 -13.52
CA ILE A 140 -0.90 -14.50 -12.47
C ILE A 140 -2.43 -14.35 -12.46
N ALA A 141 -2.93 -13.14 -12.70
CA ALA A 141 -4.37 -12.86 -12.75
C ALA A 141 -4.94 -12.98 -14.17
N MET A 142 -4.09 -12.85 -15.20
CA MET A 142 -4.50 -12.99 -16.60
C MET A 142 -4.86 -14.44 -16.94
N GLY A 143 -6.16 -14.72 -17.10
CA GLY A 143 -6.67 -16.05 -17.49
C GLY A 143 -7.32 -16.85 -16.35
N LYS A 144 -7.35 -16.32 -15.13
CA LYS A 144 -8.09 -16.93 -14.00
C LYS A 144 -9.59 -16.60 -14.04
N PRO A 145 -10.46 -17.52 -13.59
CA PRO A 145 -11.89 -17.24 -13.43
C PRO A 145 -12.10 -16.09 -12.44
N ALA A 146 -13.20 -15.35 -12.60
CA ALA A 146 -13.48 -14.16 -11.79
C ALA A 146 -13.45 -14.43 -10.27
N THR A 147 -13.88 -15.62 -9.83
CA THR A 147 -13.88 -16.04 -8.42
C THR A 147 -12.47 -16.08 -7.83
N GLU A 148 -11.52 -16.67 -8.55
CA GLU A 148 -10.13 -16.79 -8.09
C GLU A 148 -9.43 -15.42 -8.07
N ARG A 149 -9.79 -14.52 -8.99
CA ARG A 149 -9.33 -13.13 -8.94
C ARG A 149 -9.83 -12.41 -7.68
N PHE A 150 -11.06 -12.66 -7.25
CA PHE A 150 -11.58 -12.10 -6.00
C PHE A 150 -10.84 -12.65 -4.78
N GLU A 151 -10.58 -13.96 -4.72
CA GLU A 151 -9.82 -14.56 -3.61
C GLU A 151 -8.41 -13.98 -3.48
N LEU A 152 -7.73 -13.75 -4.61
CA LEU A 152 -6.41 -13.11 -4.63
C LEU A 152 -6.47 -11.66 -4.12
N GLN A 153 -7.50 -10.90 -4.51
CA GLN A 153 -7.71 -9.54 -4.02
C GLN A 153 -8.04 -9.53 -2.52
N GLU A 154 -8.83 -10.50 -2.03
CA GLU A 154 -9.10 -10.62 -0.59
C GLU A 154 -7.84 -10.94 0.20
N ALA A 155 -6.99 -11.83 -0.31
CA ALA A 155 -5.70 -12.14 0.29
C ALA A 155 -4.78 -10.91 0.33
N GLU A 156 -4.72 -10.14 -0.76
CA GLU A 156 -3.98 -8.87 -0.81
C GLU A 156 -4.48 -7.90 0.26
N MET A 157 -5.80 -7.73 0.38
CA MET A 157 -6.41 -6.83 1.36
C MET A 157 -6.14 -7.26 2.81
N LEU A 158 -6.27 -8.54 3.13
CA LEU A 158 -6.04 -9.05 4.48
C LEU A 158 -4.57 -8.93 4.88
N ASN A 159 -3.65 -9.27 3.98
CA ASN A 159 -2.22 -9.09 4.21
C ASN A 159 -1.86 -7.60 4.33
N GLY A 160 -2.48 -6.73 3.52
CA GLY A 160 -2.33 -5.28 3.60
C GLY A 160 -2.75 -4.71 4.95
N ARG A 161 -3.91 -5.12 5.48
CA ARG A 161 -4.39 -4.72 6.82
C ARG A 161 -3.46 -5.19 7.92
N LEU A 162 -3.02 -6.44 7.87
CA LEU A 162 -2.07 -7.00 8.82
C LEU A 162 -0.74 -6.24 8.79
N ALA A 163 -0.25 -5.91 7.59
CA ALA A 163 0.98 -5.15 7.43
C ALA A 163 0.86 -3.71 7.97
N MET A 164 -0.28 -3.04 7.77
CA MET A 164 -0.54 -1.72 8.36
C MET A 164 -0.44 -1.76 9.89
N LEU A 165 -1.01 -2.79 10.53
CA LEU A 165 -0.88 -2.98 11.98
C LEU A 165 0.56 -3.32 12.41
N ALA A 166 1.27 -4.13 11.62
CA ALA A 166 2.66 -4.48 11.88
C ALA A 166 3.58 -3.24 11.87
N VAL A 167 3.43 -2.35 10.88
CA VAL A 167 4.22 -1.11 10.81
C VAL A 167 3.95 -0.21 12.02
N VAL A 168 2.70 -0.10 12.47
CA VAL A 168 2.37 0.64 13.70
C VAL A 168 3.03 -0.01 14.93
N ALA A 169 2.99 -1.34 15.02
CA ALA A 169 3.65 -2.08 16.09
C ALA A 169 5.17 -1.83 16.09
N TYR A 170 5.80 -1.84 14.92
CA TYR A 170 7.23 -1.57 14.74
C TYR A 170 7.63 -0.17 15.21
N ILE A 171 6.89 0.85 14.76
CA ILE A 171 7.13 2.24 15.18
C ILE A 171 6.97 2.38 16.69
N THR A 172 5.88 1.84 17.24
CA THR A 172 5.63 1.95 18.69
C THR A 172 6.68 1.19 19.50
N SER A 173 7.07 -0.02 19.09
CA SER A 173 8.09 -0.79 19.79
C SER A 173 9.45 -0.07 19.79
N GLU A 174 9.89 0.48 18.66
CA GLU A 174 11.16 1.19 18.59
C GLU A 174 11.16 2.49 19.40
N VAL A 175 10.06 3.26 19.34
CA VAL A 175 9.94 4.53 20.08
C VAL A 175 9.94 4.30 21.59
N PHE A 176 9.27 3.24 22.07
CA PHE A 176 9.18 2.96 23.51
C PHE A 176 10.37 2.17 24.06
N LEU A 177 10.90 1.20 23.32
CA LEU A 177 11.95 0.31 23.81
C LEU A 177 13.36 0.77 23.42
N GLY A 178 13.51 1.57 22.36
CA GLY A 178 14.81 2.06 21.89
C GLY A 178 15.75 0.94 21.40
N VAL A 179 15.21 -0.23 21.08
CA VAL A 179 15.95 -1.38 20.55
C VAL A 179 15.43 -1.73 19.16
N PRO A 180 16.29 -2.22 18.25
CA PRO A 180 15.86 -2.72 16.95
C PRO A 180 14.92 -3.92 17.12
N ILE A 181 14.07 -4.11 16.12
CA ILE A 181 13.03 -5.15 16.13
C ILE A 181 13.66 -6.52 15.98
N MET A 182 14.69 -6.62 15.14
CA MET A 182 15.52 -7.81 14.99
C MET A 182 16.77 -7.67 15.89
N GLN A 183 16.82 -8.47 16.95
CA GLN A 183 17.97 -8.59 17.86
C GLN A 183 19.09 -9.45 17.29
#